data_AF-A0A5C5YNM0-F1
#
_entry.id   AF-A0A5C5YNM0-F1
#
_cell.length_a   1.000
_cell.length_b   1.000
_cell.length_c   1.000
_cell.angle_alpha   90.00
_cell.angle_beta   90.00
_cell.angle_gamma   90.00
#
_symmetry.space_group_name_H-M   'P 1'
#
loop_
_entity.id
_entity.type
_entity.pdbx_description
1 polymer ?
#
loop_
_entity_poly.entity_id
_entity_poly.type
_entity_poly.pdbx_seq_one_letter_code
_entity_poly.pdbx_strand_id
1 'polypeptide(L)'
;MIAQRIFAGILIALTCLPALAQGVQEQTETERTSRLDVGEITVPDGDVDEVLEFFEEMTQLQKQITGDYQKAIVKISAARDKAAKQILKDPDKLTDAQFTAIAGPSLAVRIRGISKAESEEQRQTYELTKRQLSIAVDRGVERNDFTNVRMLVSYLERYAEHELAVEANRAFADLLKKSDAPLAKQYAETFEGTVRRLELLGNELELEGTQLDGAEFDWSSYRGKVVLVDFWATWCGPCIAETPNVRKHYDIYHDLGFEVVGVSLDTKQEALQKYVEKQEIPWVNLFKDGVGWKHPMAVKYGIHAIPTVFLVDKEGKVVSLRARGSELGVQLEKLLGPKTHVARKLAAEGKWDRVAEQMKRHLADNPAGQYDFWASGAAQLNHGDLESFKETCKQAWKKDRDLDMWSQAKLVTLCCLADDAGVDVELINQLATEALEKSDNNKMKLAKMMVLYRSGEYEQCIDAGFEGGDPLQQAIVLLVRSMAAKKLNRMDEATKSFGEGSKIVTEKLSDFYSEPQQDWMPDHWICCAVAEVIQAEANRMFE
;
A
#
# COMPACT_ATOMS: atom_id res chain seq x y z
N MET A 1 -40.48 -12.95 16.68
CA MET A 1 -41.43 -13.09 15.55
C MET A 1 -40.76 -13.18 14.18
N ILE A 2 -39.89 -12.25 13.77
CA ILE A 2 -39.21 -12.31 12.45
C ILE A 2 -38.23 -13.49 12.37
N ALA A 3 -37.43 -13.72 13.41
CA ALA A 3 -36.49 -14.86 13.47
C ALA A 3 -37.20 -16.23 13.42
N GLN A 4 -38.38 -16.37 14.04
CA GLN A 4 -39.18 -17.60 13.98
C GLN A 4 -39.80 -17.85 12.60
N ARG A 5 -40.14 -16.79 11.85
CA ARG A 5 -40.63 -16.90 10.47
C ARG A 5 -39.52 -17.26 9.48
N ILE A 6 -38.30 -16.78 9.72
CA ILE A 6 -37.11 -17.16 8.94
C ILE A 6 -36.74 -18.63 9.20
N PHE A 7 -36.77 -19.06 10.47
CA PHE A 7 -36.46 -20.44 10.83
C PHE A 7 -37.51 -21.44 10.30
N ALA A 8 -38.79 -21.08 10.31
CA ALA A 8 -39.85 -21.88 9.68
C ALA A 8 -39.72 -21.96 8.16
N GLY A 9 -39.31 -20.87 7.50
CA GLY A 9 -39.05 -20.87 6.05
C GLY A 9 -37.87 -21.75 5.64
N ILE A 10 -36.80 -21.79 6.45
CA ILE A 10 -35.63 -22.65 6.23
C ILE A 10 -35.98 -24.12 6.46
N LEU A 11 -36.79 -24.44 7.48
CA LEU A 11 -37.25 -25.82 7.72
C LEU A 11 -38.18 -26.34 6.62
N ILE A 12 -39.07 -25.51 6.07
CA ILE A 12 -39.93 -25.88 4.93
C ILE A 12 -39.10 -26.11 3.67
N ALA A 13 -38.07 -25.29 3.42
CA ALA A 13 -37.17 -25.48 2.28
C ALA A 13 -36.38 -26.81 2.39
N LEU A 14 -35.88 -27.14 3.59
CA LEU A 14 -35.09 -28.36 3.83
C LEU A 14 -35.92 -29.65 3.79
N THR A 15 -37.22 -29.60 4.14
CA THR A 15 -38.10 -30.78 4.07
C THR A 15 -38.71 -31.03 2.68
N CYS A 16 -38.83 -29.99 1.84
CA CYS A 16 -39.30 -30.13 0.45
C CYS A 16 -38.19 -30.48 -0.55
N LEU A 17 -36.91 -30.28 -0.20
CA LEU A 17 -35.74 -30.59 -1.03
C LEU A 17 -35.63 -32.08 -1.46
N PRO A 18 -35.91 -33.07 -0.60
CA PRO A 18 -35.87 -34.49 -1.00
C PRO A 18 -37.02 -34.90 -1.93
N ALA A 19 -38.22 -34.31 -1.76
CA ALA A 19 -39.39 -34.60 -2.60
C ALA A 19 -39.28 -33.95 -3.99
N LEU A 20 -38.65 -32.78 -4.08
CA LEU A 20 -38.28 -32.15 -5.36
C LEU A 20 -37.13 -32.88 -6.06
N ALA A 21 -36.19 -33.46 -5.31
CA ALA A 21 -35.10 -34.25 -5.88
C ALA A 21 -35.59 -35.59 -6.47
N GLN A 22 -36.61 -36.23 -5.87
CA GLN A 22 -37.19 -37.48 -6.37
C GLN A 22 -38.23 -37.26 -7.48
N GLY A 23 -39.02 -36.19 -7.43
CA GLY A 23 -40.03 -35.87 -8.46
C GLY A 23 -39.45 -35.32 -9.77
N VAL A 24 -38.18 -34.91 -9.79
CA VAL A 24 -37.49 -34.42 -11.01
C VAL A 24 -36.74 -35.54 -11.73
N GLN A 25 -36.63 -36.72 -11.13
CA GLN A 25 -35.84 -37.81 -11.71
C GLN A 25 -36.62 -38.73 -12.66
N GLU A 26 -37.96 -38.62 -12.75
CA GLU A 26 -38.77 -39.64 -13.46
C GLU A 26 -39.66 -39.14 -14.62
N GLN A 27 -39.76 -37.84 -14.90
CA GLN A 27 -40.46 -37.37 -16.10
C GLN A 27 -39.82 -36.10 -16.68
N THR A 28 -38.73 -36.28 -17.42
CA THR A 28 -38.43 -35.61 -18.69
C THR A 28 -37.15 -36.20 -19.29
N GLU A 29 -37.12 -37.53 -19.47
CA GLU A 29 -36.44 -38.10 -20.64
C GLU A 29 -37.28 -37.75 -21.89
N THR A 30 -37.30 -36.47 -22.24
CA THR A 30 -37.25 -36.16 -23.66
C THR A 30 -35.77 -36.12 -23.96
N GLU A 31 -35.31 -36.95 -24.88
CA GLU A 31 -34.02 -36.76 -25.56
C GLU A 31 -34.00 -35.35 -26.17
N ARG A 32 -33.72 -34.33 -25.35
CA ARG A 32 -32.99 -33.18 -25.84
C ARG A 32 -31.60 -33.73 -26.07
N THR A 33 -31.37 -34.23 -27.27
CA THR A 33 -30.03 -34.39 -27.82
C THR A 33 -29.29 -33.07 -27.61
N SER A 34 -28.61 -32.94 -26.49
CA SER A 34 -27.69 -31.84 -26.26
C SER A 34 -26.56 -32.09 -27.24
N ARG A 35 -26.57 -31.40 -28.38
CA ARG A 35 -25.38 -31.31 -29.23
C ARG A 35 -24.35 -30.48 -28.45
N LEU A 36 -23.68 -31.17 -27.52
CA LEU A 36 -22.80 -30.61 -26.49
C LEU A 36 -21.34 -30.58 -26.97
N ASP A 37 -21.03 -31.29 -28.05
CA ASP A 37 -19.70 -31.36 -28.64
C ASP A 37 -19.70 -30.76 -30.05
N VAL A 38 -19.07 -29.59 -30.19
CA VAL A 38 -18.76 -28.99 -31.50
C VAL A 38 -17.63 -29.74 -32.22
N GLY A 39 -17.14 -30.86 -31.66
CA GLY A 39 -16.12 -31.72 -32.23
C GLY A 39 -14.75 -31.02 -32.32
N GLU A 40 -13.87 -31.59 -33.14
CA GLU A 40 -12.71 -30.87 -33.64
C GLU A 40 -13.16 -29.95 -34.78
N ILE A 41 -12.90 -28.65 -34.62
CA ILE A 41 -13.17 -27.66 -35.67
C ILE A 41 -11.92 -27.61 -36.55
N THR A 42 -12.05 -28.06 -37.79
CA THR A 42 -10.99 -27.93 -38.80
C THR A 42 -10.96 -26.48 -39.26
N VAL A 43 -9.79 -25.85 -39.16
CA VAL A 43 -9.59 -24.44 -39.55
C VAL A 43 -9.07 -24.42 -40.99
N PRO A 44 -9.70 -23.67 -41.91
CA PRO A 44 -9.20 -23.56 -43.28
C PRO A 44 -7.83 -22.87 -43.31
N ASP A 45 -6.98 -23.31 -44.23
CA ASP A 45 -5.70 -22.66 -44.57
C ASP A 45 -5.83 -21.76 -45.82
N GLY A 46 -7.08 -21.45 -46.20
CA GLY A 46 -7.46 -20.87 -47.49
C GLY A 46 -7.44 -19.35 -47.58
N ASP A 47 -7.95 -18.87 -48.71
CA ASP A 47 -8.07 -17.45 -49.00
C ASP A 47 -9.23 -16.76 -48.21
N VAL A 48 -9.46 -15.48 -48.52
CA VAL A 48 -10.43 -14.65 -47.80
C VAL A 48 -11.85 -15.24 -47.88
N ASP A 49 -12.23 -15.83 -49.00
CA ASP A 49 -13.60 -16.31 -49.22
C ASP A 49 -13.84 -17.60 -48.42
N GLU A 50 -12.87 -18.52 -48.40
CA GLU A 50 -12.93 -19.73 -47.57
C GLU A 50 -13.05 -19.40 -46.07
N VAL A 51 -12.34 -18.37 -45.60
CA VAL A 51 -12.41 -17.93 -44.20
C VAL A 51 -13.77 -17.29 -43.88
N LEU A 52 -14.38 -16.57 -44.83
CA LEU A 52 -15.71 -15.99 -44.64
C LEU A 52 -16.80 -17.06 -44.57
N GLU A 53 -16.75 -18.05 -45.47
CA GLU A 53 -17.64 -19.22 -45.44
C GLU A 53 -17.52 -19.94 -44.09
N PHE A 54 -16.29 -20.20 -43.64
CA PHE A 54 -16.03 -20.79 -42.33
C PHE A 54 -16.62 -19.96 -41.18
N PHE A 55 -16.53 -18.62 -41.23
CA PHE A 55 -17.11 -17.76 -40.19
C PHE A 55 -18.64 -17.84 -40.15
N GLU A 56 -19.28 -17.96 -41.31
CA GLU A 56 -20.72 -18.16 -41.43
C GLU A 56 -21.13 -19.53 -40.87
N GLU A 57 -20.44 -20.60 -41.23
CA GLU A 57 -20.65 -21.94 -40.68
C GLU A 57 -20.57 -21.95 -39.16
N MET A 58 -19.53 -21.32 -38.60
CA MET A 58 -19.38 -21.19 -37.15
C MET A 58 -20.53 -20.38 -36.51
N THR A 59 -21.11 -19.42 -37.24
CA THR A 59 -22.26 -18.64 -36.74
C THR A 59 -23.51 -19.51 -36.69
N GLN A 60 -23.72 -20.33 -37.72
CA GLN A 60 -24.85 -21.27 -37.73
C GLN A 60 -24.69 -22.35 -36.66
N LEU A 61 -23.47 -22.87 -36.49
CA LEU A 61 -23.15 -23.82 -35.43
C LEU A 61 -23.44 -23.22 -34.05
N GLN A 62 -23.05 -21.96 -33.82
CA GLN A 62 -23.30 -21.25 -32.56
C GLN A 62 -24.80 -21.17 -32.23
N LYS A 63 -25.67 -20.93 -33.22
CA LYS A 63 -27.13 -20.84 -33.02
C LYS A 63 -27.77 -22.19 -32.67
N GLN A 64 -27.11 -23.30 -33.02
CA GLN A 64 -27.61 -24.66 -32.77
C GLN A 64 -27.20 -25.19 -31.38
N ILE A 65 -26.39 -24.45 -30.62
CA ILE A 65 -25.94 -24.88 -29.28
C ILE A 65 -27.10 -24.79 -28.30
N THR A 66 -27.52 -25.93 -27.75
CA THR A 66 -28.57 -26.05 -26.73
C THR A 66 -28.04 -26.51 -25.37
N GLY A 67 -26.73 -26.78 -25.25
CA GLY A 67 -26.03 -27.31 -24.07
C GLY A 67 -25.07 -26.32 -23.38
N ASP A 68 -23.89 -26.78 -22.94
CA ASP A 68 -22.84 -25.97 -22.29
C ASP A 68 -22.26 -24.90 -23.24
N TYR A 69 -23.00 -23.80 -23.34
CA TYR A 69 -22.74 -22.69 -24.25
C TYR A 69 -21.34 -22.09 -24.05
N GLN A 70 -20.83 -22.05 -22.82
CA GLN A 70 -19.53 -21.45 -22.54
C GLN A 70 -18.38 -22.25 -23.19
N LYS A 71 -18.36 -23.57 -23.04
CA LYS A 71 -17.29 -24.40 -23.65
C LYS A 71 -17.31 -24.35 -25.17
N ALA A 72 -18.50 -24.43 -25.77
CA ALA A 72 -18.67 -24.39 -27.21
C ALA A 72 -18.24 -23.03 -27.80
N ILE A 73 -18.60 -21.92 -27.15
CA ILE A 73 -18.18 -20.58 -27.57
C ILE A 73 -16.67 -20.39 -27.48
N VAL A 74 -16.00 -20.91 -26.45
CA VAL A 74 -14.55 -20.82 -26.34
C VAL A 74 -13.87 -21.54 -27.51
N LYS A 75 -14.31 -22.76 -27.85
CA LYS A 75 -13.79 -23.53 -29.00
C LYS A 75 -14.02 -22.78 -30.33
N ILE A 76 -15.24 -22.32 -30.58
CA ILE A 76 -15.59 -21.57 -31.80
C ILE A 76 -14.78 -20.27 -31.92
N SER A 77 -14.63 -19.53 -30.82
CA SER A 77 -13.87 -18.27 -30.82
C SER A 77 -12.38 -18.50 -31.09
N ALA A 78 -11.81 -19.58 -30.53
CA ALA A 78 -10.42 -19.96 -30.78
C ALA A 78 -10.18 -20.38 -32.24
N ALA A 79 -11.12 -21.15 -32.82
CA ALA A 79 -11.03 -21.58 -34.22
C ALA A 79 -11.14 -20.38 -35.18
N ARG A 80 -12.06 -19.45 -34.94
CA ARG A 80 -12.19 -18.18 -35.68
C ARG A 80 -10.94 -17.32 -35.59
N ASP A 81 -10.37 -17.18 -34.38
CA ASP A 81 -9.14 -16.41 -34.22
C ASP A 81 -7.97 -17.05 -34.99
N LYS A 82 -7.85 -18.38 -34.96
CA LYS A 82 -6.83 -19.11 -35.74
C LYS A 82 -6.97 -18.88 -37.25
N ALA A 83 -8.18 -18.95 -37.80
CA ALA A 83 -8.43 -18.64 -39.22
C ALA A 83 -8.10 -17.17 -39.54
N ALA A 84 -8.60 -16.24 -38.72
CA ALA A 84 -8.37 -14.81 -38.89
C ALA A 84 -6.88 -14.43 -38.82
N LYS A 85 -6.07 -15.12 -38.01
CA LYS A 85 -4.61 -14.87 -37.90
C LYS A 85 -3.88 -15.01 -39.23
N GLN A 86 -4.33 -15.87 -40.14
CA GLN A 86 -3.68 -16.04 -41.42
C GLN A 86 -3.98 -14.86 -42.36
N ILE A 87 -5.26 -14.47 -42.43
CA ILE A 87 -5.74 -13.39 -43.30
C ILE A 87 -5.29 -12.01 -42.80
N LEU A 88 -5.34 -11.76 -41.49
CA LEU A 88 -5.04 -10.46 -40.89
C LEU A 88 -3.54 -10.11 -40.83
N LYS A 89 -2.67 -10.89 -41.49
CA LYS A 89 -1.26 -10.52 -41.71
C LYS A 89 -1.11 -9.36 -42.69
N ASP A 90 -2.07 -9.21 -43.60
CA ASP A 90 -2.09 -8.15 -44.60
C ASP A 90 -3.52 -7.58 -44.71
N PRO A 91 -3.99 -6.88 -43.66
CA PRO A 91 -5.38 -6.45 -43.59
C PRO A 91 -5.72 -5.50 -44.75
N ASP A 92 -4.76 -4.74 -45.28
CA ASP A 92 -4.94 -3.72 -46.33
C ASP A 92 -5.43 -4.28 -47.67
N LYS A 93 -5.32 -5.60 -47.87
CA LYS A 93 -5.93 -6.29 -49.01
C LYS A 93 -7.43 -6.56 -48.86
N LEU A 94 -7.98 -6.43 -47.66
CA LEU A 94 -9.40 -6.67 -47.39
C LEU A 94 -10.22 -5.42 -47.67
N THR A 95 -11.41 -5.59 -48.21
CA THR A 95 -12.44 -4.55 -48.16
C THR A 95 -12.92 -4.32 -46.73
N ASP A 96 -13.53 -3.17 -46.43
CA ASP A 96 -14.04 -2.87 -45.09
C ASP A 96 -15.07 -3.88 -44.59
N ALA A 97 -15.89 -4.42 -45.49
CA ALA A 97 -16.87 -5.46 -45.18
C ALA A 97 -16.18 -6.78 -44.79
N GLN A 98 -15.19 -7.22 -45.60
CA GLN A 98 -14.41 -8.43 -45.32
C GLN A 98 -13.62 -8.28 -44.01
N PHE A 99 -12.96 -7.14 -43.80
CA PHE A 99 -12.25 -6.83 -42.58
C PHE A 99 -13.18 -6.89 -41.36
N THR A 100 -14.33 -6.24 -41.42
CA THR A 100 -15.29 -6.20 -40.29
C THR A 100 -15.78 -7.61 -39.93
N ALA A 101 -16.08 -8.44 -40.94
CA ALA A 101 -16.54 -9.82 -40.74
C ALA A 101 -15.48 -10.72 -40.08
N ILE A 102 -14.20 -10.55 -40.44
CA ILE A 102 -13.10 -11.41 -39.97
C ILE A 102 -12.47 -10.88 -38.66
N ALA A 103 -12.13 -9.59 -38.61
CA ALA A 103 -11.47 -8.96 -37.47
C ALA A 103 -12.42 -8.76 -36.28
N GLY A 104 -13.67 -8.37 -36.52
CA GLY A 104 -14.63 -8.06 -35.45
C GLY A 104 -14.77 -9.17 -34.40
N PRO A 105 -15.05 -10.43 -34.78
CA PRO A 105 -15.19 -11.54 -33.85
C PRO A 105 -13.88 -11.97 -33.16
N SER A 106 -12.72 -11.72 -33.77
CA SER A 106 -11.41 -12.16 -33.26
C SER A 106 -10.73 -11.14 -32.34
N LEU A 107 -10.97 -9.84 -32.56
CA LEU A 107 -10.35 -8.74 -31.78
C LEU A 107 -10.57 -8.89 -30.27
N ALA A 108 -11.78 -9.25 -29.82
CA ALA A 108 -12.05 -9.41 -28.39
C ALA A 108 -11.26 -10.55 -27.73
N VAL A 109 -10.88 -11.58 -28.48
CA VAL A 109 -10.00 -12.67 -27.99
C VAL A 109 -8.56 -12.18 -27.93
N ARG A 110 -8.09 -11.52 -28.99
CA ARG A 110 -6.73 -10.96 -29.09
C ARG A 110 -6.44 -9.93 -28.00
N ILE A 111 -7.36 -8.98 -27.81
CA ILE A 111 -7.24 -7.95 -26.77
C ILE A 111 -7.11 -8.57 -25.38
N ARG A 112 -7.95 -9.57 -25.06
CA ARG A 112 -7.85 -10.30 -23.78
C ARG A 112 -6.55 -11.09 -23.64
N GLY A 113 -5.91 -11.44 -24.74
CA GLY A 113 -4.61 -12.10 -24.79
C GLY A 113 -3.39 -11.19 -24.65
N ILE A 114 -3.55 -9.85 -24.68
CA ILE A 114 -2.43 -8.89 -24.67
C ILE A 114 -1.45 -9.10 -23.51
N SER A 115 -1.96 -9.51 -22.33
CA SER A 115 -1.13 -9.75 -21.15
C SER A 115 -0.11 -10.89 -21.31
N LYS A 116 -0.27 -11.74 -22.33
CA LYS A 116 0.64 -12.85 -22.67
C LYS A 116 1.25 -12.71 -24.05
N ALA A 117 0.91 -11.64 -24.78
CA ALA A 117 1.32 -11.43 -26.15
C ALA A 117 2.67 -10.71 -26.18
N GLU A 118 3.53 -11.10 -27.13
CA GLU A 118 4.78 -10.39 -27.43
C GLU A 118 4.49 -8.98 -27.99
N SER A 119 5.44 -8.05 -27.90
CA SER A 119 5.24 -6.64 -28.31
C SER A 119 4.74 -6.49 -29.76
N GLU A 120 5.19 -7.36 -30.67
CA GLU A 120 4.73 -7.36 -32.06
C GLU A 120 3.25 -7.76 -32.20
N GLU A 121 2.79 -8.77 -31.45
CA GLU A 121 1.38 -9.17 -31.44
C GLU A 121 0.48 -8.10 -30.79
N GLN A 122 1.00 -7.40 -29.77
CA GLN A 122 0.33 -6.25 -29.18
C GLN A 122 0.16 -5.12 -30.20
N ARG A 123 1.22 -4.80 -30.96
CA ARG A 123 1.19 -3.78 -32.03
C ARG A 123 0.23 -4.16 -33.15
N GLN A 124 0.22 -5.42 -33.59
CA GLN A 124 -0.75 -5.90 -34.58
C GLN A 124 -2.19 -5.76 -34.09
N THR A 125 -2.46 -6.12 -32.83
CA THR A 125 -3.81 -5.98 -32.24
C THR A 125 -4.23 -4.51 -32.18
N TYR A 126 -3.29 -3.60 -31.89
CA TYR A 126 -3.50 -2.16 -31.97
C TYR A 126 -3.88 -1.70 -33.37
N GLU A 127 -3.09 -2.04 -34.39
CA GLU A 127 -3.36 -1.60 -35.78
C GLU A 127 -4.70 -2.13 -36.31
N LEU A 128 -5.06 -3.37 -35.99
CA LEU A 128 -6.36 -3.93 -36.33
C LEU A 128 -7.51 -3.16 -35.65
N THR A 129 -7.36 -2.82 -34.37
CA THR A 129 -8.39 -2.05 -33.63
C THR A 129 -8.49 -0.62 -34.15
N LYS A 130 -7.37 -0.01 -34.54
CA LYS A 130 -7.32 1.30 -35.18
C LYS A 130 -8.04 1.31 -36.51
N ARG A 131 -7.83 0.28 -37.33
CA ARG A 131 -8.57 0.12 -38.58
C ARG A 131 -10.08 -0.06 -38.35
N GLN A 132 -10.47 -0.89 -37.38
CA GLN A 132 -11.87 -1.03 -36.98
C GLN A 132 -12.48 0.34 -36.63
N LEU A 133 -11.77 1.16 -35.86
CA LEU A 133 -12.23 2.49 -35.50
C LEU A 133 -12.29 3.44 -36.70
N SER A 134 -11.34 3.38 -37.63
CA SER A 134 -11.37 4.19 -38.85
C SER A 134 -12.62 3.92 -39.68
N ILE A 135 -12.95 2.64 -39.91
CA ILE A 135 -14.17 2.23 -40.62
C ILE A 135 -15.42 2.75 -39.90
N ALA A 136 -15.44 2.68 -38.56
CA ALA A 136 -16.53 3.21 -37.76
C ALA A 136 -16.67 4.73 -37.88
N VAL A 137 -15.56 5.48 -37.95
CA VAL A 137 -15.56 6.93 -38.17
C VAL A 137 -16.16 7.27 -39.53
N ASP A 138 -15.77 6.56 -40.59
CA ASP A 138 -16.23 6.84 -41.96
C ASP A 138 -17.73 6.58 -42.15
N ARG A 139 -18.28 5.55 -41.48
CA ARG A 139 -19.72 5.23 -41.53
C ARG A 139 -20.58 5.97 -40.49
N GLY A 140 -19.95 6.72 -39.58
CA GLY A 140 -20.58 7.28 -38.39
C GLY A 140 -20.53 6.33 -37.19
N VAL A 141 -19.93 6.82 -36.09
CA VAL A 141 -19.67 6.00 -34.90
C VAL A 141 -20.92 5.73 -34.06
N GLU A 142 -21.02 4.51 -33.54
CA GLU A 142 -22.02 4.09 -32.57
C GLU A 142 -21.37 3.67 -31.26
N ARG A 143 -22.16 3.54 -30.18
CA ARG A 143 -21.64 3.15 -28.86
C ARG A 143 -20.88 1.81 -28.88
N ASN A 144 -21.31 0.86 -29.70
CA ASN A 144 -20.72 -0.47 -29.73
C ASN A 144 -19.32 -0.49 -30.35
N ASP A 145 -19.00 0.48 -31.23
CA ASP A 145 -17.68 0.59 -31.88
C ASP A 145 -16.54 0.83 -30.87
N PHE A 146 -16.86 1.42 -29.71
CA PHE A 146 -15.88 1.71 -28.68
C PHE A 146 -15.56 0.52 -27.77
N THR A 147 -16.26 -0.61 -27.92
CA THR A 147 -16.10 -1.78 -27.02
C THR A 147 -14.68 -2.32 -27.06
N ASN A 148 -14.17 -2.62 -28.26
CA ASN A 148 -12.81 -3.12 -28.45
C ASN A 148 -11.78 -2.03 -28.20
N VAL A 149 -12.04 -0.80 -28.63
CA VAL A 149 -11.12 0.33 -28.44
C VAL A 149 -10.84 0.58 -26.95
N ARG A 150 -11.90 0.69 -26.13
CA ARG A 150 -11.76 0.90 -24.68
C ARG A 150 -11.11 -0.29 -23.98
N MET A 151 -11.45 -1.51 -24.41
CA MET A 151 -10.82 -2.71 -23.88
C MET A 151 -9.33 -2.73 -24.20
N LEU A 152 -8.96 -2.45 -25.45
CA LEU A 152 -7.57 -2.41 -25.90
C LEU A 152 -6.74 -1.41 -25.09
N VAL A 153 -7.15 -0.14 -24.99
CA VAL A 153 -6.36 0.85 -24.26
C VAL A 153 -6.18 0.48 -22.78
N SER A 154 -7.21 -0.11 -22.14
CA SER A 154 -7.11 -0.56 -20.77
C SER A 154 -6.08 -1.70 -20.59
N TYR A 155 -5.99 -2.61 -21.56
CA TYR A 155 -5.00 -3.69 -21.56
C TYR A 155 -3.60 -3.17 -21.92
N LEU A 156 -3.47 -2.31 -22.93
CA LEU A 156 -2.19 -1.71 -23.30
C LEU A 156 -1.60 -0.91 -22.15
N GLU A 157 -2.41 -0.08 -21.48
CA GLU A 157 -1.95 0.64 -20.30
C GLU A 157 -1.35 -0.33 -19.29
N ARG A 158 -2.03 -1.44 -18.97
CA ARG A 158 -1.61 -2.35 -17.91
C ARG A 158 -0.44 -3.27 -18.29
N TYR A 159 -0.38 -3.72 -19.53
CA TYR A 159 0.45 -4.87 -19.92
C TYR A 159 1.41 -4.61 -21.09
N ALA A 160 1.27 -3.49 -21.81
CA ALA A 160 2.14 -3.15 -22.92
C ALA A 160 3.20 -2.12 -22.50
N GLU A 161 4.17 -1.91 -23.39
CA GLU A 161 5.12 -0.81 -23.29
C GLU A 161 4.39 0.54 -23.24
N HIS A 162 4.89 1.45 -22.40
CA HIS A 162 4.26 2.74 -22.15
C HIS A 162 4.02 3.54 -23.43
N GLU A 163 4.99 3.51 -24.34
CA GLU A 163 4.97 4.22 -25.62
C GLU A 163 3.82 3.75 -26.52
N LEU A 164 3.57 2.43 -26.58
CA LEU A 164 2.47 1.88 -27.38
C LEU A 164 1.11 2.30 -26.82
N ALA A 165 0.96 2.38 -25.49
CA ALA A 165 -0.26 2.87 -24.87
C ALA A 165 -0.52 4.34 -25.20
N VAL A 166 0.53 5.19 -25.17
CA VAL A 166 0.43 6.60 -25.57
C VAL A 166 0.09 6.75 -27.06
N GLU A 167 0.81 6.04 -27.93
CA GLU A 167 0.59 6.01 -29.38
C GLU A 167 -0.86 5.62 -29.72
N ALA A 168 -1.36 4.55 -29.09
CA ALA A 168 -2.71 4.06 -29.35
C ALA A 168 -3.78 5.08 -28.95
N ASN A 169 -3.71 5.63 -27.74
CA ASN A 169 -4.67 6.64 -27.29
C ASN A 169 -4.64 7.90 -28.17
N ARG A 170 -3.44 8.37 -28.57
CA ARG A 170 -3.29 9.53 -29.46
C ARG A 170 -3.91 9.27 -30.82
N ALA A 171 -3.62 8.12 -31.44
CA ALA A 171 -4.19 7.75 -32.74
C ALA A 171 -5.73 7.65 -32.71
N PHE A 172 -6.30 7.08 -31.63
CA PHE A 172 -7.76 7.00 -31.49
C PHE A 172 -8.39 8.38 -31.30
N ALA A 173 -7.77 9.27 -30.52
CA ALA A 173 -8.21 10.65 -30.41
C ALA A 173 -8.23 11.35 -31.78
N ASP A 174 -7.14 11.24 -32.53
CA ASP A 174 -6.99 11.92 -33.82
C ASP A 174 -7.94 11.38 -34.90
N LEU A 175 -8.24 10.08 -34.88
CA LEU A 175 -9.28 9.50 -35.75
C LEU A 175 -10.66 10.05 -35.41
N LEU A 176 -11.02 10.08 -34.13
CA LEU A 176 -12.36 10.49 -33.69
C LEU A 176 -12.63 11.98 -33.91
N LYS A 177 -11.61 12.83 -33.84
CA LYS A 177 -11.73 14.27 -34.17
C LYS A 177 -12.18 14.53 -35.62
N LYS A 178 -11.98 13.57 -36.53
CA LYS A 178 -12.43 13.70 -37.93
C LYS A 178 -13.95 13.56 -38.06
N SER A 179 -14.62 12.99 -37.05
CA SER A 179 -16.07 12.82 -37.04
C SER A 179 -16.77 13.97 -36.31
N ASP A 180 -17.84 14.49 -36.89
CA ASP A 180 -18.68 15.51 -36.26
C ASP A 180 -19.67 14.97 -35.21
N ALA A 181 -19.82 13.65 -35.11
CA ALA A 181 -20.71 13.02 -34.16
C ALA A 181 -20.37 13.44 -32.71
N PRO A 182 -21.36 13.89 -31.90
CA PRO A 182 -21.11 14.29 -30.51
C PRO A 182 -20.42 13.19 -29.68
N LEU A 183 -20.79 11.92 -29.95
CA LEU A 183 -20.18 10.77 -29.30
C LEU A 183 -18.68 10.65 -29.64
N ALA A 184 -18.29 10.88 -30.90
CA ALA A 184 -16.88 10.85 -31.31
C ALA A 184 -16.07 11.94 -30.59
N LYS A 185 -16.60 13.16 -30.52
CA LYS A 185 -15.96 14.29 -29.84
C LYS A 185 -15.75 14.01 -28.35
N GLN A 186 -16.73 13.41 -27.68
CA GLN A 186 -16.62 13.00 -26.28
C GLN A 186 -15.50 11.97 -26.05
N TYR A 187 -15.42 10.93 -26.88
CA TYR A 187 -14.37 9.93 -26.75
C TYR A 187 -13.00 10.47 -27.14
N ALA A 188 -12.92 11.35 -28.14
CA ALA A 188 -11.68 12.04 -28.50
C ALA A 188 -11.11 12.80 -27.29
N GLU A 189 -11.92 13.61 -26.61
CA GLU A 189 -11.51 14.35 -25.41
C GLU A 189 -11.03 13.40 -24.29
N THR A 190 -11.71 12.26 -24.11
CA THR A 190 -11.31 11.23 -23.13
C THR A 190 -9.95 10.62 -23.45
N PHE A 191 -9.69 10.31 -24.74
CA PHE A 191 -8.41 9.77 -25.19
C PHE A 191 -7.29 10.80 -25.10
N GLU A 192 -7.54 12.07 -25.46
CA GLU A 192 -6.58 13.16 -25.25
C GLU A 192 -6.24 13.35 -23.77
N GLY A 193 -7.24 13.27 -22.89
CA GLY A 193 -7.01 13.31 -21.45
C GLY A 193 -6.17 12.13 -20.97
N THR A 194 -6.41 10.93 -21.51
CA THR A 194 -5.58 9.76 -21.22
C THR A 194 -4.15 9.93 -21.72
N VAL A 195 -3.94 10.49 -22.90
CA VAL A 195 -2.58 10.83 -23.40
C VAL A 195 -1.89 11.77 -22.41
N ARG A 196 -2.54 12.89 -22.03
CA ARG A 196 -1.99 13.82 -21.04
C ARG A 196 -1.63 13.12 -19.73
N ARG A 197 -2.49 12.23 -19.23
CA ARG A 197 -2.25 11.44 -18.02
C ARG A 197 -1.06 10.49 -18.15
N LEU A 198 -0.95 9.77 -19.26
CA LEU A 198 0.16 8.83 -19.47
C LEU A 198 1.49 9.59 -19.55
N GLU A 199 1.50 10.72 -20.25
CA GLU A 199 2.66 11.60 -20.39
C GLU A 199 3.04 12.33 -19.10
N LEU A 200 2.26 12.22 -18.02
CA LEU A 200 2.66 12.78 -16.72
C LEU A 200 3.89 12.09 -16.12
N LEU A 201 4.18 10.83 -16.46
CA LEU A 201 5.31 10.11 -15.86
C LEU A 201 6.63 10.86 -16.12
N GLY A 202 7.30 11.27 -15.04
CA GLY A 202 8.53 12.07 -15.07
C GLY A 202 8.32 13.58 -15.30
N ASN A 203 7.07 14.01 -15.52
CA ASN A 203 6.69 15.39 -15.79
C ASN A 203 5.91 16.00 -14.61
N GLU A 204 5.87 17.33 -14.56
CA GLU A 204 5.22 18.08 -13.49
C GLU A 204 3.69 17.93 -13.54
N LEU A 205 3.07 17.67 -12.39
CA LEU A 205 1.63 17.64 -12.28
C LEU A 205 1.06 19.06 -12.15
N GLU A 206 0.05 19.37 -12.94
CA GLU A 206 -0.80 20.54 -12.74
C GLU A 206 -2.10 20.12 -12.03
N LEU A 207 -2.37 20.72 -10.87
CA LEU A 207 -3.60 20.46 -10.12
C LEU A 207 -4.25 21.77 -9.72
N GLU A 208 -5.57 21.85 -9.90
CA GLU A 208 -6.39 23.00 -9.55
C GLU A 208 -7.77 22.53 -9.11
N GLY A 209 -8.46 23.36 -8.34
CA GLY A 209 -9.81 23.08 -7.90
C GLY A 209 -10.23 23.90 -6.69
N THR A 210 -11.37 23.52 -6.14
CA THR A 210 -11.93 24.11 -4.93
C THR A 210 -12.03 23.00 -3.89
N GLN A 211 -11.63 23.31 -2.66
CA GLN A 211 -11.75 22.40 -1.53
C GLN A 211 -13.22 22.20 -1.16
N LEU A 212 -13.50 21.15 -0.39
CA LEU A 212 -14.85 20.78 0.04
C LEU A 212 -15.60 21.88 0.82
N ASP A 213 -14.86 22.72 1.55
CA ASP A 213 -15.39 23.86 2.29
C ASP A 213 -15.57 25.13 1.44
N GLY A 214 -15.21 25.09 0.16
CA GLY A 214 -15.26 26.20 -0.77
C GLY A 214 -13.97 27.02 -0.87
N ALA A 215 -12.93 26.70 -0.09
CA ALA A 215 -11.65 27.40 -0.17
C ALA A 215 -10.93 27.12 -1.51
N GLU A 216 -10.17 28.11 -1.99
CA GLU A 216 -9.29 27.90 -3.15
C GLU A 216 -8.17 26.91 -2.79
N PHE A 217 -7.79 26.08 -3.76
CA PHE A 217 -6.71 25.11 -3.60
C PHE A 217 -5.41 25.67 -4.17
N ASP A 218 -4.39 25.78 -3.31
CA ASP A 218 -3.03 26.17 -3.73
C ASP A 218 -2.13 24.94 -3.89
N TRP A 219 -1.96 24.48 -5.13
CA TRP A 219 -1.05 23.38 -5.45
C TRP A 219 0.42 23.69 -5.16
N SER A 220 0.83 24.95 -5.21
CA SER A 220 2.23 25.33 -5.00
C SER A 220 2.69 25.07 -3.56
N SER A 221 1.76 25.13 -2.59
CA SER A 221 2.00 24.79 -1.18
C SER A 221 2.41 23.33 -0.92
N TYR A 222 2.23 22.46 -1.92
CA TYR A 222 2.62 21.05 -1.86
C TYR A 222 4.03 20.79 -2.42
N ARG A 223 4.73 21.79 -2.98
CA ARG A 223 6.13 21.63 -3.39
C ARG A 223 7.01 21.26 -2.19
N GLY A 224 7.96 20.35 -2.39
CA GLY A 224 8.79 19.78 -1.33
C GLY A 224 8.16 18.59 -0.60
N LYS A 225 6.90 18.23 -0.92
CA LYS A 225 6.18 17.08 -0.36
C LYS A 225 6.00 15.99 -1.40
N VAL A 226 5.94 14.74 -0.95
CA VAL A 226 5.46 13.62 -1.76
C VAL A 226 3.93 13.60 -1.66
N VAL A 227 3.22 13.60 -2.78
CA VAL A 227 1.75 13.74 -2.77
C VAL A 227 1.08 12.60 -3.53
N LEU A 228 0.14 11.93 -2.87
CA LEU A 228 -0.79 11.02 -3.54
C LEU A 228 -2.05 11.79 -3.95
N VAL A 229 -2.24 12.01 -5.25
CA VAL A 229 -3.49 12.56 -5.79
C VAL A 229 -4.42 11.40 -6.13
N ASP A 230 -5.57 11.31 -5.46
CA ASP A 230 -6.51 10.19 -5.59
C ASP A 230 -7.84 10.64 -6.20
N PHE A 231 -8.18 10.14 -7.38
CA PHE A 231 -9.49 10.33 -7.98
C PHE A 231 -10.45 9.25 -7.47
N TRP A 232 -11.46 9.68 -6.72
CA TRP A 232 -12.30 8.78 -5.93
C TRP A 232 -13.75 9.28 -5.81
N ALA A 233 -14.61 8.48 -5.19
CA ALA A 233 -15.97 8.90 -4.83
C ALA A 233 -16.54 8.03 -3.69
N THR A 234 -17.51 8.55 -2.93
CA THR A 234 -18.15 7.81 -1.82
C THR A 234 -18.97 6.60 -2.27
N TRP A 235 -19.40 6.54 -3.53
CA TRP A 235 -20.11 5.39 -4.12
C TRP A 235 -19.18 4.37 -4.77
N CYS A 236 -17.87 4.65 -4.83
CA CYS A 236 -16.86 3.76 -5.39
C CYS A 236 -16.40 2.75 -4.32
N GLY A 237 -16.95 1.53 -4.36
CA GLY A 237 -16.58 0.45 -3.44
C GLY A 237 -15.07 0.19 -3.33
N PRO A 238 -14.34 0.02 -4.45
CA PRO A 238 -12.88 -0.16 -4.39
C PRO A 238 -12.11 1.05 -3.85
N CYS A 239 -12.62 2.27 -4.03
CA CYS A 239 -12.00 3.47 -3.46
C CYS A 239 -12.12 3.47 -1.94
N ILE A 240 -13.32 3.18 -1.42
CA ILE A 240 -13.56 3.04 0.02
C ILE A 240 -12.72 1.93 0.64
N ALA A 241 -12.53 0.81 -0.09
CA ALA A 241 -11.69 -0.29 0.38
C ALA A 241 -10.20 0.08 0.48
N GLU A 242 -9.75 1.08 -0.29
CA GLU A 242 -8.35 1.56 -0.31
C GLU A 242 -8.09 2.65 0.75
N THR A 243 -9.12 3.38 1.19
CA THR A 243 -9.00 4.45 2.22
C THR A 243 -8.24 4.03 3.48
N PRO A 244 -8.46 2.83 4.08
CA PRO A 244 -7.69 2.39 5.24
C PRO A 244 -6.20 2.22 4.93
N ASN A 245 -5.85 1.74 3.74
CA ASN A 245 -4.46 1.61 3.30
C ASN A 245 -3.79 2.97 3.12
N VAL A 246 -4.48 3.93 2.50
CA VAL A 246 -3.99 5.30 2.34
C VAL A 246 -3.79 5.96 3.70
N ARG A 247 -4.77 5.85 4.62
CA ARG A 247 -4.66 6.38 5.99
C ARG A 247 -3.46 5.80 6.73
N LYS A 248 -3.30 4.47 6.69
CA LYS A 248 -2.16 3.80 7.31
C LYS A 248 -0.83 4.42 6.85
N HIS A 249 -0.69 4.65 5.56
CA HIS A 249 0.53 5.25 4.99
C HIS A 249 0.64 6.75 5.27
N TYR A 250 -0.47 7.47 5.30
CA TYR A 250 -0.53 8.87 5.70
C TYR A 250 0.00 9.03 7.13
N ASP A 251 -0.53 8.29 8.08
CA ASP A 251 -0.11 8.38 9.48
C ASP A 251 1.37 8.01 9.70
N ILE A 252 1.91 7.11 8.86
CA ILE A 252 3.35 6.78 8.90
C ILE A 252 4.16 7.93 8.30
N TYR A 253 3.87 8.34 7.07
CA TYR A 253 4.78 9.17 6.30
C TYR A 253 4.48 10.68 6.34
N HIS A 254 3.38 11.10 6.94
CA HIS A 254 2.94 12.50 6.92
C HIS A 254 3.99 13.47 7.46
N ASP A 255 4.61 13.15 8.59
CA ASP A 255 5.68 13.97 9.20
C ASP A 255 7.00 13.97 8.40
N LEU A 256 7.14 13.04 7.44
CA LEU A 256 8.24 13.05 6.47
C LEU A 256 7.93 13.88 5.22
N GLY A 257 6.76 14.51 5.16
CA GLY A 257 6.30 15.29 4.03
C GLY A 257 5.49 14.46 3.03
N PHE A 258 4.75 13.45 3.48
CA PHE A 258 3.73 12.80 2.66
C PHE A 258 2.37 13.49 2.84
N GLU A 259 1.70 13.75 1.72
CA GLU A 259 0.36 14.32 1.69
C GLU A 259 -0.54 13.52 0.75
N VAL A 260 -1.84 13.70 0.94
CA VAL A 260 -2.86 13.17 0.03
C VAL A 260 -3.73 14.34 -0.44
N VAL A 261 -4.16 14.31 -1.70
CA VAL A 261 -5.16 15.22 -2.23
C VAL A 261 -6.21 14.38 -2.94
N GLY A 262 -7.41 14.31 -2.37
CA GLY A 262 -8.53 13.64 -3.02
C GLY A 262 -9.16 14.53 -4.08
N VAL A 263 -9.46 14.00 -5.25
CA VAL A 263 -10.31 14.63 -6.27
C VAL A 263 -11.62 13.83 -6.32
N SER A 264 -12.67 14.35 -5.71
CA SER A 264 -13.93 13.65 -5.59
C SER A 264 -14.78 13.79 -6.86
N LEU A 265 -15.32 12.66 -7.33
CA LEU A 265 -16.32 12.56 -8.39
C LEU A 265 -17.73 12.31 -7.84
N ASP A 266 -17.95 12.61 -6.56
CA ASP A 266 -19.31 12.72 -6.02
C ASP A 266 -20.09 13.82 -6.74
N THR A 267 -21.42 13.72 -6.75
CA THR A 267 -22.30 14.71 -7.38
C THR A 267 -23.02 15.59 -6.37
N LYS A 268 -22.89 15.28 -5.08
CA LYS A 268 -23.56 15.99 -3.98
C LYS A 268 -22.57 16.25 -2.85
N GLN A 269 -22.43 17.51 -2.48
CA GLN A 269 -21.52 17.94 -1.42
C GLN A 269 -21.83 17.25 -0.09
N GLU A 270 -23.11 17.09 0.25
CA GLU A 270 -23.53 16.57 1.55
C GLU A 270 -23.13 15.10 1.74
N ALA A 271 -23.15 14.31 0.67
CA ALA A 271 -22.76 12.90 0.72
C ALA A 271 -21.25 12.77 0.99
N LEU A 272 -20.44 13.56 0.28
CA LEU A 272 -19.00 13.63 0.44
C LEU A 272 -18.62 14.13 1.84
N GLN A 273 -19.19 15.26 2.27
CA GLN A 273 -18.93 15.85 3.59
C GLN A 273 -19.26 14.88 4.72
N LYS A 274 -20.44 14.25 4.68
CA LYS A 274 -20.83 13.26 5.67
C LYS A 274 -19.85 12.08 5.74
N TYR A 275 -19.31 11.64 4.60
CA TYR A 275 -18.32 10.56 4.57
C TYR A 275 -16.97 11.01 5.11
N VAL A 276 -16.47 12.18 4.68
CA VAL A 276 -15.21 12.78 5.15
C VAL A 276 -15.22 12.98 6.67
N GLU A 277 -16.29 13.54 7.22
CA GLU A 277 -16.47 13.73 8.66
C GLU A 277 -16.57 12.39 9.40
N LYS A 278 -17.43 11.48 8.92
CA LYS A 278 -17.63 10.17 9.57
C LYS A 278 -16.36 9.33 9.58
N GLN A 279 -15.56 9.41 8.53
CA GLN A 279 -14.30 8.67 8.43
C GLN A 279 -13.14 9.48 9.00
N GLU A 280 -13.32 10.73 9.42
CA GLU A 280 -12.24 11.59 9.89
C GLU A 280 -11.08 11.62 8.87
N ILE A 281 -11.38 11.91 7.61
CA ILE A 281 -10.37 11.98 6.55
C ILE A 281 -9.53 13.25 6.76
N PRO A 282 -8.22 13.14 7.05
CA PRO A 282 -7.42 14.29 7.48
C PRO A 282 -6.90 15.14 6.33
N TRP A 283 -7.00 14.66 5.08
CA TRP A 283 -6.45 15.31 3.90
C TRP A 283 -7.49 16.09 3.09
N VAL A 284 -7.00 17.02 2.29
CA VAL A 284 -7.81 17.90 1.43
C VAL A 284 -8.57 17.07 0.38
N ASN A 285 -9.82 17.44 0.15
CA ASN A 285 -10.65 16.89 -0.93
C ASN A 285 -11.13 18.03 -1.83
N LEU A 286 -10.75 17.97 -3.10
CA LEU A 286 -11.25 18.82 -4.16
C LEU A 286 -12.61 18.32 -4.62
N PHE A 287 -13.56 19.23 -4.76
CA PHE A 287 -14.93 18.92 -5.12
C PHE A 287 -15.53 20.04 -5.98
N LYS A 288 -16.43 19.64 -6.88
CA LYS A 288 -17.27 20.57 -7.64
C LYS A 288 -18.69 20.03 -7.72
N ASP A 289 -19.65 20.84 -7.31
CA ASP A 289 -21.03 20.38 -7.16
C ASP A 289 -21.67 19.98 -8.50
N GLY A 290 -22.41 18.87 -8.50
CA GLY A 290 -23.19 18.39 -9.65
C GLY A 290 -22.41 17.88 -10.87
N VAL A 291 -21.07 17.90 -10.90
CA VAL A 291 -20.31 17.55 -12.13
C VAL A 291 -19.90 16.08 -12.22
N GLY A 292 -19.62 15.40 -11.09
CA GLY A 292 -19.15 14.01 -11.06
C GLY A 292 -17.99 13.75 -12.03
N TRP A 293 -18.17 12.83 -12.99
CA TRP A 293 -17.18 12.53 -14.05
C TRP A 293 -16.78 13.74 -14.92
N LYS A 294 -17.56 14.82 -14.92
CA LYS A 294 -17.22 16.08 -15.60
C LYS A 294 -16.37 17.02 -14.73
N HIS A 295 -15.82 16.54 -13.62
CA HIS A 295 -14.88 17.30 -12.82
C HIS A 295 -13.72 17.78 -13.71
N PRO A 296 -13.31 19.07 -13.67
CA PRO A 296 -12.30 19.61 -14.60
C PRO A 296 -11.01 18.79 -14.63
N MET A 297 -10.50 18.37 -13.46
CA MET A 297 -9.32 17.51 -13.38
C MET A 297 -9.54 16.09 -13.90
N ALA A 298 -10.76 15.55 -13.76
CA ALA A 298 -11.08 14.24 -14.31
C ALA A 298 -11.10 14.29 -15.84
N VAL A 299 -11.70 15.33 -16.42
CA VAL A 299 -11.73 15.55 -17.88
C VAL A 299 -10.31 15.83 -18.40
N LYS A 300 -9.56 16.73 -17.73
CA LYS A 300 -8.19 17.08 -18.10
C LYS A 300 -7.31 15.84 -18.21
N TYR A 301 -7.39 14.91 -17.27
CA TYR A 301 -6.57 13.70 -17.24
C TYR A 301 -7.26 12.43 -17.76
N GLY A 302 -8.40 12.57 -18.44
CA GLY A 302 -9.10 11.45 -19.09
C GLY A 302 -9.53 10.35 -18.11
N ILE A 303 -9.88 10.73 -16.87
CA ILE A 303 -10.29 9.81 -15.81
C ILE A 303 -11.68 9.27 -16.13
N HIS A 304 -11.71 8.01 -16.56
CA HIS A 304 -12.92 7.28 -16.95
C HIS A 304 -13.17 6.04 -16.10
N ALA A 305 -12.29 5.79 -15.12
CA ALA A 305 -12.40 4.75 -14.12
C ALA A 305 -11.80 5.24 -12.80
N ILE A 306 -12.42 4.89 -11.69
CA ILE A 306 -11.91 5.14 -10.34
C ILE A 306 -11.84 3.81 -9.56
N PRO A 307 -10.87 3.66 -8.64
CA PRO A 307 -9.88 4.65 -8.24
C PRO A 307 -8.80 4.83 -9.32
N THR A 308 -8.28 6.05 -9.46
CA THR A 308 -7.08 6.37 -10.24
C THR A 308 -6.21 7.28 -9.40
N VAL A 309 -4.91 7.00 -9.30
CA VAL A 309 -4.00 7.78 -8.46
C VAL A 309 -2.79 8.26 -9.23
N PHE A 310 -2.26 9.41 -8.83
CA PHE A 310 -0.94 9.91 -9.22
C PHE A 310 -0.10 10.07 -7.96
N LEU A 311 1.09 9.47 -7.94
CA LEU A 311 2.08 9.74 -6.90
C LEU A 311 3.08 10.75 -7.45
N VAL A 312 3.22 11.86 -6.73
CA VAL A 312 4.06 13.00 -7.08
C VAL A 312 5.25 13.07 -6.11
N ASP A 313 6.45 13.28 -6.62
CA ASP A 313 7.65 13.49 -5.80
C ASP A 313 7.76 14.94 -5.26
N LYS A 314 8.84 15.21 -4.51
CA LYS A 314 9.06 16.52 -3.86
C LYS A 314 9.29 17.64 -4.86
N GLU A 315 9.76 17.32 -6.05
CA GLU A 315 9.97 18.23 -7.17
C GLU A 315 8.67 18.55 -7.92
N GLY A 316 7.57 17.86 -7.60
CA GLY A 316 6.27 18.05 -8.24
C GLY A 316 6.05 17.18 -9.48
N LYS A 317 6.92 16.18 -9.72
CA LYS A 317 6.84 15.29 -10.88
C LYS A 317 6.10 14.00 -10.55
N VAL A 318 5.32 13.47 -11.49
CA VAL A 318 4.61 12.21 -11.29
C VAL A 318 5.56 11.03 -11.45
N VAL A 319 5.72 10.25 -10.39
CA VAL A 319 6.60 9.06 -10.35
C VAL A 319 5.83 7.75 -10.47
N SER A 320 4.51 7.76 -10.26
CA SER A 320 3.67 6.58 -10.47
C SER A 320 2.21 6.95 -10.79
N LEU A 321 1.59 6.20 -11.70
CA LEU A 321 0.15 6.25 -11.99
C LEU A 321 -0.63 5.09 -11.33
N ARG A 322 0.04 4.32 -10.45
CA ARG A 322 -0.45 3.02 -9.93
C ARG A 322 -0.19 2.78 -8.45
N ALA A 323 0.32 3.77 -7.72
CA ALA A 323 0.69 3.65 -6.31
C ALA A 323 -0.53 3.42 -5.39
N ARG A 324 -1.05 2.19 -5.37
CA ARG A 324 -2.17 1.70 -4.55
C ARG A 324 -1.86 0.32 -4.00
N GLY A 325 -2.63 -0.13 -3.02
CA GLY A 325 -2.41 -1.40 -2.35
C GLY A 325 -0.99 -1.45 -1.77
N SER A 326 -0.29 -2.56 -1.99
CA SER A 326 1.11 -2.72 -1.55
C SER A 326 2.09 -1.78 -2.25
N GLU A 327 1.81 -1.37 -3.50
CA GLU A 327 2.70 -0.53 -4.29
C GLU A 327 2.88 0.86 -3.66
N LEU A 328 1.82 1.40 -3.02
CA LEU A 328 1.90 2.69 -2.34
C LEU A 328 3.01 2.68 -1.28
N GLY A 329 3.05 1.65 -0.43
CA GLY A 329 4.07 1.53 0.62
C GLY A 329 5.48 1.42 0.07
N VAL A 330 5.67 0.62 -0.99
CA VAL A 330 6.96 0.44 -1.67
C VAL A 330 7.47 1.76 -2.23
N GLN A 331 6.61 2.53 -2.91
CA GLN A 331 6.98 3.81 -3.49
C GLN A 331 7.27 4.86 -2.42
N LEU A 332 6.47 4.92 -1.35
CA LEU A 332 6.70 5.85 -0.25
C LEU A 332 8.01 5.55 0.48
N GLU A 333 8.33 4.27 0.72
CA GLU A 333 9.60 3.87 1.31
C GLU A 333 10.79 4.26 0.43
N LYS A 334 10.65 4.14 -0.90
CA LYS A 334 11.68 4.59 -1.86
C LYS A 334 11.88 6.11 -1.83
N LEU A 335 10.80 6.89 -1.70
CA LEU A 335 10.85 8.37 -1.79
C LEU A 335 11.16 9.05 -0.45
N LEU A 336 10.78 8.43 0.67
CA LEU A 336 10.85 9.02 2.01
C LEU A 336 11.71 8.21 2.99
N GLY A 337 12.24 7.07 2.55
CA GLY A 337 13.05 6.18 3.38
C GLY A 337 12.22 5.10 4.10
N PRO A 338 12.88 4.11 4.71
CA PRO A 338 12.20 3.02 5.41
C PRO A 338 11.38 3.55 6.58
N LYS A 339 10.34 2.79 7.00
CA LYS A 339 9.50 3.15 8.17
C LYS A 339 10.32 3.43 9.43
N THR A 340 11.49 2.80 9.58
CA THR A 340 12.42 3.05 10.70
C THR A 340 13.10 4.42 10.63
N HIS A 341 13.29 4.99 9.44
CA HIS A 341 13.78 6.36 9.26
C HIS A 341 12.78 7.39 9.78
N VAL A 342 11.48 7.11 9.62
CA VAL A 342 10.38 7.95 10.12
C VAL A 342 10.47 8.12 11.64
N ALA A 343 10.52 7.01 12.37
CA ALA A 343 10.61 7.02 13.83
C ALA A 343 11.84 7.79 14.31
N ARG A 344 12.99 7.63 13.64
CA ARG A 344 14.24 8.35 13.98
C ARG A 344 14.09 9.87 13.81
N LYS A 345 13.52 10.33 12.69
CA LYS A 345 13.31 11.77 12.48
C LYS A 345 12.37 12.36 13.52
N LEU A 346 11.28 11.64 13.83
CA LEU A 346 10.34 12.06 14.87
C LEU A 346 10.99 12.17 16.26
N ALA A 347 11.85 11.22 16.62
CA ALA A 347 12.59 11.29 17.87
C ALA A 347 13.61 12.42 17.90
N ALA A 348 14.32 12.68 16.80
CA ALA A 348 15.21 13.84 16.69
C ALA A 348 14.46 15.18 16.83
N GLU A 349 13.18 15.21 16.47
CA GLU A 349 12.29 16.36 16.65
C GLU A 349 11.55 16.38 18.01
N GLY A 350 11.83 15.42 18.91
CA GLY A 350 11.19 15.31 20.22
C GLY A 350 9.71 14.89 20.20
N LYS A 351 9.20 14.38 19.07
CA LYS A 351 7.78 14.00 18.87
C LYS A 351 7.49 12.58 19.36
N TRP A 352 7.75 12.32 20.64
CA TRP A 352 7.68 10.97 21.22
C TRP A 352 6.31 10.30 21.09
N ASP A 353 5.21 11.04 21.19
CA ASP A 353 3.82 10.57 20.95
C ASP A 353 3.64 9.85 19.64
N ARG A 354 4.22 10.43 18.59
CA ARG A 354 4.16 9.90 17.24
C ARG A 354 5.08 8.69 17.08
N VAL A 355 6.23 8.68 17.77
CA VAL A 355 7.15 7.54 17.78
C VAL A 355 6.46 6.30 18.36
N ALA A 356 5.81 6.41 19.51
CA ALA A 356 5.13 5.28 20.14
C ALA A 356 3.94 4.77 19.31
N GLU A 357 3.16 5.68 18.73
CA GLU A 357 2.08 5.30 17.84
C GLU A 357 2.59 4.54 16.59
N GLN A 358 3.67 5.00 15.98
CA GLN A 358 4.28 4.33 14.83
C GLN A 358 4.84 2.95 15.18
N MET A 359 5.48 2.82 16.34
CA MET A 359 6.03 1.54 16.79
C MET A 359 4.92 0.53 17.13
N LYS A 360 3.85 0.97 17.80
CA LYS A 360 2.66 0.14 18.06
C LYS A 360 2.07 -0.43 16.76
N ARG A 361 2.02 0.40 15.71
CA ARG A 361 1.53 -0.01 14.38
C ARG A 361 2.52 -0.93 13.66
N HIS A 362 3.83 -0.68 13.78
CA HIS A 362 4.87 -1.54 13.21
C HIS A 362 4.82 -2.96 13.80
N LEU A 363 4.65 -3.08 15.12
CA LEU A 363 4.46 -4.36 15.80
C LEU A 363 3.19 -5.09 15.37
N ALA A 364 2.09 -4.36 15.14
CA ALA A 364 0.85 -4.96 14.65
C ALA A 364 1.01 -5.54 13.23
N ASP A 365 1.81 -4.88 12.39
CA ASP A 365 2.14 -5.33 11.03
C ASP A 365 3.17 -6.47 11.00
N ASN A 366 4.08 -6.52 11.98
CA ASN A 366 5.18 -7.47 12.05
C ASN A 366 5.37 -8.06 13.46
N PRO A 367 4.42 -8.88 13.96
CA PRO A 367 4.48 -9.44 15.31
C PRO A 367 5.67 -10.40 15.54
N ALA A 368 6.37 -10.79 14.47
CA ALA A 368 7.51 -11.70 14.52
C ALA A 368 8.88 -10.99 14.51
N GLY A 369 8.94 -9.66 14.26
CA GLY A 369 10.19 -8.90 14.10
C GLY A 369 11.11 -8.96 15.33
N GLN A 370 12.21 -9.70 15.23
CA GLN A 370 13.18 -9.92 16.32
C GLN A 370 13.80 -8.62 16.89
N TYR A 371 13.85 -7.55 16.08
CA TYR A 371 14.54 -6.30 16.45
C TYR A 371 13.61 -5.18 16.94
N ASP A 372 12.29 -5.32 16.80
CA ASP A 372 11.33 -4.22 17.04
C ASP A 372 10.77 -4.16 18.47
N PHE A 373 10.94 -5.23 19.26
CA PHE A 373 10.51 -5.27 20.67
C PHE A 373 11.23 -4.22 21.52
N TRP A 374 12.52 -3.98 21.26
CA TRP A 374 13.36 -3.06 22.04
C TRP A 374 12.99 -1.60 21.82
N ALA A 375 12.80 -1.20 20.56
CA ALA A 375 12.38 0.14 20.21
C ALA A 375 10.98 0.43 20.76
N SER A 376 10.07 -0.55 20.64
CA SER A 376 8.70 -0.44 21.16
C SER A 376 8.65 -0.34 22.68
N GLY A 377 9.48 -1.10 23.39
CA GLY A 377 9.59 -1.00 24.84
C GLY A 377 10.08 0.38 25.30
N ALA A 378 11.12 0.92 24.66
CA ALA A 378 11.61 2.27 24.96
C ALA A 378 10.55 3.35 24.68
N ALA A 379 9.80 3.22 23.59
CA ALA A 379 8.72 4.15 23.27
C ALA A 379 7.55 4.05 24.26
N GLN A 380 7.13 2.84 24.64
CA GLN A 380 6.06 2.64 25.64
C GLN A 380 6.45 3.19 27.01
N LEU A 381 7.72 3.03 27.40
CA LEU A 381 8.27 3.58 28.64
C LEU A 381 8.26 5.12 28.63
N ASN A 382 8.73 5.75 27.54
CA ASN A 382 8.70 7.21 27.37
C ASN A 382 7.27 7.77 27.34
N HIS A 383 6.28 6.92 27.07
CA HIS A 383 4.86 7.25 27.02
C HIS A 383 4.10 7.06 28.33
N GLY A 384 4.73 6.45 29.33
CA GLY A 384 4.02 6.00 30.53
C GLY A 384 3.00 4.88 30.28
N ASP A 385 3.02 4.21 29.11
CA ASP A 385 2.18 3.04 28.81
C ASP A 385 2.80 1.76 29.40
N LEU A 386 2.70 1.72 30.71
CA LEU A 386 3.40 0.81 31.59
C LEU A 386 2.98 -0.65 31.45
N GLU A 387 1.70 -0.89 31.21
CA GLU A 387 1.15 -2.24 31.08
C GLU A 387 1.55 -2.87 29.74
N SER A 388 1.52 -2.08 28.65
CA SER A 388 2.00 -2.51 27.34
C SER A 388 3.51 -2.75 27.34
N PHE A 389 4.26 -1.91 28.06
CA PHE A 389 5.70 -2.11 28.29
C PHE A 389 5.99 -3.43 28.99
N LYS A 390 5.31 -3.73 30.10
CA LYS A 390 5.46 -4.99 30.84
C LYS A 390 5.15 -6.21 29.97
N GLU A 391 4.09 -6.15 29.19
CA GLU A 391 3.71 -7.26 28.32
C GLU A 391 4.70 -7.46 27.17
N THR A 392 5.23 -6.38 26.60
CA THR A 392 6.30 -6.41 25.58
C THR A 392 7.57 -7.06 26.14
N CYS A 393 7.97 -6.70 27.37
CA CYS A 393 9.10 -7.33 28.06
C CYS A 393 8.85 -8.84 28.34
N LYS A 394 7.64 -9.23 28.75
CA LYS A 394 7.27 -10.65 28.98
C LYS A 394 7.28 -11.47 27.69
N GLN A 395 6.76 -10.91 26.60
CA GLN A 395 6.71 -11.58 25.30
C GLN A 395 8.10 -11.73 24.68
N ALA A 396 8.93 -10.68 24.77
CA ALA A 396 10.34 -10.73 24.41
C ALA A 396 11.05 -11.83 25.22
N TRP A 397 10.88 -11.87 26.54
CA TRP A 397 11.50 -12.93 27.37
C TRP A 397 11.07 -14.35 26.98
N LYS A 398 9.76 -14.56 26.77
CA LYS A 398 9.20 -15.89 26.48
C LYS A 398 9.68 -16.46 25.15
N LYS A 399 9.86 -15.60 24.15
CA LYS A 399 10.28 -15.97 22.79
C LYS A 399 11.77 -16.32 22.72
N ASP A 400 12.54 -15.76 23.63
CA ASP A 400 13.95 -15.43 23.41
C ASP A 400 14.73 -15.74 24.72
N ARG A 401 14.26 -16.74 25.50
CA ARG A 401 14.90 -17.20 26.75
C ARG A 401 16.34 -17.71 26.57
N ASP A 402 16.69 -18.05 25.33
CA ASP A 402 18.00 -18.52 24.90
C ASP A 402 18.73 -17.42 24.09
N LEU A 403 18.34 -16.16 24.29
CA LEU A 403 18.94 -14.99 23.66
C LEU A 403 20.43 -14.95 23.90
N ASP A 404 21.13 -14.39 22.91
CA ASP A 404 22.51 -14.01 23.08
C ASP A 404 22.63 -13.02 24.25
N MET A 405 23.77 -13.11 24.91
CA MET A 405 24.12 -12.43 26.16
C MET A 405 23.90 -10.90 26.13
N TRP A 406 23.87 -10.28 24.95
CA TRP A 406 23.64 -8.85 24.78
C TRP A 406 22.17 -8.46 24.89
N SER A 407 21.27 -9.32 24.42
CA SER A 407 19.83 -9.08 24.49
C SER A 407 19.30 -9.26 25.92
N GLN A 408 19.98 -10.08 26.74
CA GLN A 408 19.72 -10.19 28.18
C GLN A 408 20.11 -8.90 28.95
N ALA A 409 21.20 -8.23 28.54
CA ALA A 409 21.63 -6.95 29.12
C ALA A 409 20.56 -5.85 28.96
N LYS A 410 20.00 -5.77 27.76
CA LYS A 410 18.98 -4.78 27.39
C LYS A 410 17.70 -4.97 28.17
N LEU A 411 17.32 -6.21 28.42
CA LEU A 411 16.16 -6.54 29.24
C LEU A 411 16.34 -6.06 30.68
N VAL A 412 17.50 -6.33 31.28
CA VAL A 412 17.81 -5.89 32.65
C VAL A 412 17.80 -4.36 32.74
N THR A 413 18.42 -3.64 31.79
CA THR A 413 18.37 -2.16 31.76
C THR A 413 16.96 -1.62 31.62
N LEU A 414 16.14 -2.16 30.71
CA LEU A 414 14.73 -1.75 30.56
C LEU A 414 13.90 -2.06 31.82
N CYS A 415 14.13 -3.20 32.47
CA CYS A 415 13.49 -3.56 33.73
C CYS A 415 13.93 -2.66 34.90
N CYS A 416 15.19 -2.21 34.94
CA CYS A 416 15.69 -1.29 35.95
C CYS A 416 15.12 0.14 35.81
N LEU A 417 14.88 0.62 34.58
CA LEU A 417 14.26 1.93 34.30
C LEU A 417 12.77 2.00 34.66
N ALA A 418 12.14 0.86 34.89
CA ALA A 418 10.73 0.73 35.22
C ALA A 418 10.42 1.16 36.69
N ASP A 419 11.14 2.15 37.23
CA ASP A 419 11.08 2.55 38.63
C ASP A 419 9.67 2.94 39.09
N ASP A 420 8.86 3.51 38.19
CA ASP A 420 7.45 3.83 38.43
C ASP A 420 6.46 2.76 37.95
N ALA A 421 6.95 1.55 37.63
CA ALA A 421 6.15 0.53 36.96
C ALA A 421 5.46 -0.49 37.85
N GLY A 422 5.86 -0.65 39.11
CA GLY A 422 5.40 -1.79 39.92
C GLY A 422 5.85 -3.15 39.36
N VAL A 423 7.07 -3.22 38.82
CA VAL A 423 7.72 -4.49 38.47
C VAL A 423 8.28 -5.12 39.75
N ASP A 424 8.11 -6.44 39.88
CA ASP A 424 8.59 -7.22 41.01
C ASP A 424 10.13 -7.17 41.11
N VAL A 425 10.62 -6.57 42.21
CA VAL A 425 12.04 -6.41 42.51
C VAL A 425 12.75 -7.76 42.61
N GLU A 426 12.05 -8.81 43.03
CA GLU A 426 12.60 -10.17 43.16
C GLU A 426 12.92 -10.77 41.78
N LEU A 427 12.07 -10.51 40.79
CA LEU A 427 12.29 -10.92 39.40
C LEU A 427 13.46 -10.15 38.76
N ILE A 428 13.57 -8.84 38.99
CA ILE A 428 14.70 -8.03 38.49
C ILE A 428 16.03 -8.56 39.07
N ASN A 429 16.04 -8.86 40.36
CA ASN A 429 17.21 -9.38 41.05
C ASN A 429 17.58 -10.79 40.56
N GLN A 430 16.59 -11.66 40.31
CA GLN A 430 16.84 -12.99 39.74
C GLN A 430 17.43 -12.90 38.32
N LEU A 431 16.84 -12.07 37.46
CA LEU A 431 17.29 -11.86 36.07
C LEU A 431 18.73 -11.33 36.01
N ALA A 432 19.06 -10.39 36.90
CA ALA A 432 20.40 -9.83 37.01
C ALA A 432 21.43 -10.84 37.52
N THR A 433 21.06 -11.63 38.54
CA THR A 433 21.94 -12.62 39.16
C THR A 433 22.29 -13.74 38.17
N GLU A 434 21.29 -14.29 37.47
CA GLU A 434 21.50 -15.36 36.47
C GLU A 434 22.29 -14.89 35.23
N ALA A 435 22.17 -13.62 34.83
CA ALA A 435 22.95 -13.04 33.74
C ALA A 435 24.43 -12.83 34.14
N LEU A 436 24.68 -12.48 35.40
CA LEU A 436 26.02 -12.27 35.95
C LEU A 436 26.82 -13.56 36.15
N GLU A 437 26.15 -14.66 36.48
CA GLU A 437 26.80 -15.97 36.63
C GLU A 437 27.36 -16.51 35.29
N LYS A 438 26.94 -15.95 34.16
CA LYS A 438 27.26 -16.45 32.82
C LYS A 438 28.30 -15.62 32.05
N SER A 439 28.77 -14.46 32.54
CA SER A 439 29.63 -13.56 31.73
C SER A 439 30.41 -12.48 32.48
N ASP A 440 31.62 -12.16 31.98
CA ASP A 440 32.50 -11.07 32.43
C ASP A 440 32.47 -9.79 31.55
N ASN A 441 31.45 -9.60 30.70
CA ASN A 441 31.35 -8.46 29.78
C ASN A 441 31.02 -7.12 30.50
N ASN A 442 31.62 -6.01 30.04
CA ASN A 442 31.33 -4.65 30.51
C ASN A 442 29.83 -4.30 30.53
N LYS A 443 29.05 -4.73 29.52
CA LYS A 443 27.60 -4.48 29.50
C LYS A 443 26.86 -5.17 30.68
N MET A 444 27.36 -6.31 31.16
CA MET A 444 26.86 -6.97 32.37
C MET A 444 27.30 -6.27 33.66
N LYS A 445 28.52 -5.72 33.68
CA LYS A 445 28.98 -4.89 34.80
C LYS A 445 28.09 -3.67 34.99
N LEU A 446 27.66 -3.03 33.89
CA LEU A 446 26.70 -1.93 33.93
C LEU A 446 25.32 -2.40 34.45
N ALA A 447 24.79 -3.53 33.97
CA ALA A 447 23.54 -4.09 34.47
C ALA A 447 23.61 -4.41 35.99
N LYS A 448 24.74 -4.97 36.45
CA LYS A 448 25.01 -5.20 37.88
C LYS A 448 24.97 -3.90 38.68
N MET A 449 25.61 -2.84 38.19
CA MET A 449 25.58 -1.54 38.84
C MET A 449 24.16 -1.01 38.98
N MET A 450 23.35 -1.10 37.92
CA MET A 450 21.94 -0.69 37.98
C MET A 450 21.18 -1.51 39.04
N VAL A 451 21.40 -2.82 39.11
CA VAL A 451 20.73 -3.70 40.08
C VAL A 451 21.15 -3.40 41.51
N LEU A 452 22.45 -3.22 41.77
CA LEU A 452 22.96 -2.83 43.09
C LEU A 452 22.40 -1.48 43.53
N TYR A 453 22.30 -0.52 42.61
CA TYR A 453 21.64 0.75 42.88
C TYR A 453 20.16 0.55 43.26
N ARG A 454 19.41 -0.28 42.51
CA ARG A 454 17.98 -0.54 42.75
C ARG A 454 17.73 -1.29 44.06
N SER A 455 18.61 -2.22 44.43
CA SER A 455 18.54 -3.01 45.67
C SER A 455 18.97 -2.23 46.91
N GLY A 456 19.35 -0.95 46.77
CA GLY A 456 19.82 -0.12 47.88
C GLY A 456 21.25 -0.43 48.31
N GLU A 457 21.96 -1.26 47.56
CA GLU A 457 23.37 -1.64 47.79
C GLU A 457 24.30 -0.59 47.18
N TYR A 458 24.10 0.67 47.56
CA TYR A 458 24.72 1.83 46.92
C TYR A 458 26.25 1.82 47.00
N GLU A 459 26.83 1.32 48.10
CA GLU A 459 28.29 1.24 48.27
C GLU A 459 28.89 0.26 47.25
N GLN A 460 28.26 -0.91 47.10
CA GLN A 460 28.67 -1.91 46.11
C GLN A 460 28.43 -1.44 44.67
N CYS A 461 27.41 -0.61 44.45
CA CYS A 461 27.17 0.02 43.15
C CYS A 461 28.32 0.97 42.77
N ILE A 462 28.82 1.77 43.72
CA ILE A 462 29.96 2.67 43.49
C ILE A 462 31.23 1.85 43.22
N ASP A 463 31.48 0.83 44.04
CA ASP A 463 32.68 -0.01 44.01
C ASP A 463 32.69 -1.02 42.85
N ALA A 464 31.54 -1.23 42.20
CA ALA A 464 31.46 -2.07 41.02
C ALA A 464 32.37 -1.48 39.92
N GLY A 465 33.52 -2.13 39.74
CA GLY A 465 34.51 -1.76 38.74
C GLY A 465 33.94 -1.88 37.33
N PHE A 466 34.12 -0.83 36.55
CA PHE A 466 33.78 -0.78 35.13
C PHE A 466 35.01 -0.23 34.38
N GLU A 467 35.65 -1.08 33.57
CA GLU A 467 36.85 -0.74 32.81
C GLU A 467 36.63 -1.04 31.33
N GLY A 468 36.74 -0.04 30.47
CA GLY A 468 36.44 -0.13 29.02
C GLY A 468 35.00 0.24 28.66
N GLY A 469 34.52 -0.14 27.48
CA GLY A 469 33.18 0.23 26.98
C GLY A 469 33.18 1.49 26.10
N ASP A 470 32.12 1.66 25.29
CA ASP A 470 31.97 2.85 24.44
C ASP A 470 31.70 4.12 25.30
N PRO A 471 31.90 5.34 24.75
CA PRO A 471 31.72 6.56 25.51
C PRO A 471 30.35 6.70 26.18
N LEU A 472 29.30 6.19 25.54
CA LEU A 472 27.93 6.28 26.07
C LEU A 472 27.74 5.37 27.29
N GLN A 473 28.30 4.16 27.25
CA GLN A 473 28.32 3.27 28.41
C GLN A 473 29.10 3.88 29.59
N GLN A 474 30.24 4.52 29.31
CA GLN A 474 31.03 5.20 30.34
C GLN A 474 30.24 6.35 30.99
N ALA A 475 29.51 7.12 30.19
CA ALA A 475 28.64 8.18 30.70
C ALA A 475 27.53 7.64 31.62
N ILE A 476 26.86 6.54 31.23
CA ILE A 476 25.80 5.92 32.04
C ILE A 476 26.34 5.41 33.37
N VAL A 477 27.51 4.75 33.36
CA VAL A 477 28.19 4.28 34.58
C VAL A 477 28.46 5.43 35.56
N LEU A 478 28.98 6.55 35.05
CA LEU A 478 29.28 7.74 35.85
C LEU A 478 28.02 8.37 36.44
N LEU A 479 26.91 8.36 35.69
CA LEU A 479 25.63 8.84 36.18
C LEU A 479 25.05 7.93 37.28
N VAL A 480 25.09 6.60 37.11
CA VAL A 480 24.61 5.65 38.13
C VAL A 480 25.45 5.76 39.42
N ARG A 481 26.78 5.93 39.30
CA ARG A 481 27.65 6.20 40.46
C ARG A 481 27.31 7.51 41.15
N SER A 482 27.04 8.56 40.39
CA SER A 482 26.62 9.85 40.95
C SER A 482 25.36 9.70 41.81
N MET A 483 24.36 8.98 41.28
CA MET A 483 23.11 8.72 41.98
C MET A 483 23.34 7.89 43.26
N ALA A 484 24.15 6.83 43.19
CA ALA A 484 24.49 6.00 44.35
C ALA A 484 25.24 6.80 45.44
N ALA A 485 26.22 7.62 45.05
CA ALA A 485 26.97 8.49 45.95
C ALA A 485 26.05 9.49 46.65
N LYS A 486 25.06 10.05 45.93
CA LYS A 486 24.06 10.93 46.55
C LYS A 486 23.20 10.20 47.59
N LYS A 487 22.75 8.97 47.32
CA LYS A 487 21.96 8.17 48.29
C LYS A 487 22.74 7.89 49.59
N LEU A 488 24.07 7.91 49.51
CA LEU A 488 24.99 7.80 50.65
C LEU A 488 25.44 9.16 51.22
N ASN A 489 24.88 10.27 50.75
CA ASN A 489 25.22 11.64 51.15
C ASN A 489 26.69 12.05 50.84
N ARG A 490 27.31 11.45 49.82
CA ARG A 490 28.69 11.73 49.34
C ARG A 490 28.66 12.74 48.20
N MET A 491 28.32 13.99 48.52
CA MET A 491 28.00 15.03 47.51
C MET A 491 29.16 15.42 46.59
N ASP A 492 30.40 15.43 47.06
CA ASP A 492 31.57 15.77 46.24
C ASP A 492 31.79 14.73 45.12
N GLU A 493 31.62 13.46 45.45
CA GLU A 493 31.77 12.34 44.53
C GLU A 493 30.59 12.25 43.55
N ALA A 494 29.38 12.54 44.03
CA ALA A 494 28.19 12.66 43.18
C ALA A 494 28.39 13.75 42.12
N THR A 495 28.80 14.95 42.55
CA THR A 495 29.01 16.10 41.66
C THR A 495 30.11 15.83 40.64
N LYS A 496 31.23 15.24 41.08
CA LYS A 496 32.34 14.88 40.20
C LYS A 496 31.91 13.86 39.13
N SER A 497 31.28 12.77 39.54
CA SER A 497 30.85 11.71 38.62
C SER A 497 29.81 12.22 37.62
N PHE A 498 28.89 13.08 38.07
CA PHE A 498 27.92 13.72 37.19
C PHE A 498 28.57 14.63 36.13
N GLY A 499 29.51 15.49 36.54
CA GLY A 499 30.20 16.40 35.62
C GLY A 499 31.00 15.66 34.55
N GLU A 500 31.67 14.57 34.91
CA GLU A 500 32.40 13.71 33.98
C GLU A 500 31.46 13.01 32.99
N GLY A 501 30.34 12.45 33.46
CA GLY A 501 29.34 11.81 32.60
C GLY A 501 28.68 12.79 31.63
N SER A 502 28.27 13.96 32.12
CA SER A 502 27.61 15.01 31.33
C SER A 502 28.50 15.52 30.18
N LYS A 503 29.80 15.66 30.42
CA LYS A 503 30.78 16.06 29.41
C LYS A 503 30.86 15.05 28.27
N ILE A 504 30.92 13.75 28.59
CA ILE A 504 30.98 12.69 27.58
C ILE A 504 29.72 12.69 26.71
N VAL A 505 28.54 12.83 27.32
CA VAL A 505 27.25 12.91 26.61
C VAL A 505 27.23 14.09 25.66
N THR A 506 27.64 15.27 26.12
CA THR A 506 27.64 16.50 25.32
C THR A 506 28.60 16.42 24.13
N GLU A 507 29.80 15.87 24.34
CA GLU A 507 30.80 15.74 23.28
C GLU A 507 30.40 14.69 22.24
N LYS A 508 29.77 13.58 22.66
CA LYS A 508 29.51 12.42 21.79
C LYS A 508 28.14 12.40 21.14
N LEU A 509 27.11 13.05 21.71
CA LEU A 509 25.78 13.15 21.09
C LEU A 509 25.86 13.77 19.68
N SER A 510 26.74 14.76 19.48
CA SER A 510 26.91 15.44 18.18
C SER A 510 27.40 14.51 17.06
N ASP A 511 28.31 13.58 17.37
CA ASP A 511 28.85 12.60 16.44
C ASP A 511 27.76 11.57 16.03
N PHE A 512 26.96 11.12 17.00
CA PHE A 512 25.92 10.10 16.79
C PHE A 512 24.79 10.52 15.84
N TYR A 513 24.44 11.81 15.77
CA TYR A 513 23.41 12.31 14.85
C TYR A 513 23.91 12.51 13.42
N SER A 514 25.22 12.36 13.17
CA SER A 514 25.85 12.72 11.91
C SER A 514 26.33 11.53 11.05
N GLU A 515 26.42 10.32 11.60
CA GLU A 515 26.95 9.16 10.86
C GLU A 515 25.87 8.34 10.10
N PRO A 516 26.15 7.90 8.86
CA PRO A 516 25.25 7.06 8.10
C PRO A 516 25.41 5.57 8.44
N GLN A 517 24.28 4.94 8.79
CA GLN A 517 23.93 3.52 8.61
C GLN A 517 25.01 2.45 8.89
N GLN A 518 24.90 1.73 10.01
CA GLN A 518 24.98 0.26 10.08
C GLN A 518 24.72 -0.23 11.52
N ASP A 519 23.70 -1.06 11.75
CA ASP A 519 23.54 -1.96 12.92
C ASP A 519 23.49 -1.44 14.38
N TRP A 520 23.77 -0.16 14.67
CA TRP A 520 23.73 0.37 16.06
C TRP A 520 22.32 0.66 16.61
N MET A 521 21.27 0.43 15.81
CA MET A 521 19.93 0.97 16.04
C MET A 521 19.34 0.70 17.43
N PRO A 522 19.30 -0.53 17.96
CA PRO A 522 18.70 -0.79 19.27
C PRO A 522 19.57 -0.32 20.46
N ASP A 523 20.86 -0.03 20.25
CA ASP A 523 21.73 0.53 21.30
C ASP A 523 21.49 2.03 21.51
N HIS A 524 21.17 2.76 20.45
CA HIS A 524 20.98 4.21 20.50
C HIS A 524 19.69 4.62 21.24
N TRP A 525 18.56 3.93 21.00
CA TRP A 525 17.28 4.26 21.65
C TRP A 525 17.27 4.00 23.15
N ILE A 526 17.85 2.87 23.57
CA ILE A 526 17.97 2.52 24.99
C ILE A 526 18.86 3.55 25.68
N CYS A 527 19.98 3.93 25.08
CA CYS A 527 20.88 4.89 25.69
C CYS A 527 20.32 6.31 25.73
N CYS A 528 19.55 6.76 24.74
CA CYS A 528 18.85 8.05 24.78
C CYS A 528 17.73 8.07 25.83
N ALA A 529 16.90 7.02 25.90
CA ALA A 529 15.87 6.91 26.93
C ALA A 529 16.47 6.82 28.35
N VAL A 530 17.55 6.04 28.52
CA VAL A 530 18.32 5.97 29.77
C VAL A 530 18.90 7.34 30.12
N ALA A 531 19.50 8.05 29.16
CA ALA A 531 20.09 9.37 29.40
C ALA A 531 19.03 10.42 29.78
N GLU A 532 17.86 10.44 29.14
CA GLU A 532 16.79 11.38 29.47
C GLU A 532 16.12 11.08 30.82
N VAL A 533 15.86 9.81 31.13
CA VAL A 533 15.30 9.41 32.44
C VAL A 533 16.30 9.73 33.56
N ILE A 534 17.58 9.45 33.34
CA ILE A 534 18.65 9.81 34.28
C ILE A 534 18.81 11.33 34.40
N GLN A 535 18.69 12.08 33.30
CA GLN A 535 18.74 13.54 33.31
C GLN A 535 17.54 14.13 34.04
N ALA A 536 16.34 13.56 33.87
CA ALA A 536 15.13 13.98 34.57
C ALA A 536 15.24 13.73 36.08
N GLU A 537 15.79 12.58 36.49
CA GLU A 537 16.03 12.28 37.90
C GLU A 537 17.17 13.14 38.47
N ALA A 538 18.22 13.41 37.69
CA ALA A 538 19.27 14.36 38.05
C ALA A 538 18.73 15.79 38.21
N ASN A 539 17.80 16.22 37.37
CA ASN A 539 17.16 17.54 37.47
C ASN A 539 16.27 17.62 38.72
N ARG A 540 15.45 16.58 39.00
CA ARG A 540 14.70 16.45 40.27
C ARG A 540 15.61 16.38 41.51
N MET A 541 16.87 15.97 41.33
CA MET A 541 17.89 15.92 42.36
C MET A 541 18.58 17.27 42.60
N PHE A 542 18.52 18.23 41.66
CA PHE A 542 19.11 19.56 41.77
C PHE A 542 18.14 20.62 42.30
N GLU A 543 16.83 20.46 42.05
CA GLU A 543 15.75 21.15 42.79
C GLU A 543 15.68 20.65 44.24
#